data_AF-A0A4S0IHW0-F1
#
_entry.id   AF-A0A4S0IHW0-F1
#
_cell.length_a   1.000
_cell.length_b   1.000
_cell.length_c   1.000
_cell.angle_alpha   90.00
_cell.angle_beta   90.00
_cell.angle_gamma   90.00
#
_symmetry.space_group_name_H-M   'P 1'
#
loop_
_entity.id
_entity.type
_entity.pdbx_description
1 polymer ?
#
loop_
_entity_poly.entity_id
_entity_poly.type
_entity_poly.pdbx_seq_one_letter_code
_entity_poly.pdbx_strand_id
1 'polypeptide(L)'
;DLSEASLLRAADAVSAVKGGYSGQLAGAPARTNRHLYGDENPIPSPSFEAKAKLLQEIDGWLRAKDPRVRQVTASLAASWQHVEIVRGDGQIVRDIRPLVRINVSVVVGSGDRQ
;
A
#
# COMPACT_ATOMS: atom_id res chain seq x y z
N ASP A 1 4.73 17.91 4.27
CA ASP A 1 5.89 17.40 3.51
C ASP A 1 6.97 16.93 4.48
N LEU A 2 8.00 16.22 4.01
CA LEU A 2 9.10 15.73 4.85
C LEU A 2 10.25 16.77 4.87
N SER A 3 9.97 17.95 5.42
CA SER A 3 10.97 19.00 5.66
C SER A 3 11.38 19.04 7.12
N GLU A 4 12.59 19.54 7.37
CA GLU A 4 13.09 19.82 8.73
C GLU A 4 12.09 20.64 9.56
N ALA A 5 11.57 21.73 8.99
CA ALA A 5 10.57 22.57 9.67
C ALA A 5 9.28 21.80 10.02
N SER A 6 8.85 20.85 9.18
CA SER A 6 7.68 20.02 9.48
C SER A 6 7.99 18.97 10.54
N LEU A 7 9.20 18.42 10.56
CA LEU A 7 9.65 17.50 11.61
C LEU A 7 9.76 18.18 12.97
N LEU A 8 10.36 19.38 13.04
CA LEU A 8 10.46 20.16 14.28
C LEU A 8 9.08 20.52 14.84
N ARG A 9 8.17 21.04 13.98
CA ARG A 9 6.79 21.33 14.41
C ARG A 9 6.05 20.10 14.94
N ALA A 10 6.23 18.94 14.31
CA ALA A 10 5.63 17.70 14.79
C ALA A 10 6.22 17.27 16.14
N ALA A 11 7.53 17.41 16.33
CA ALA A 11 8.20 17.14 17.59
C ALA A 11 7.70 18.07 18.71
N ASP A 12 7.58 19.37 18.44
CA ASP A 12 7.07 20.37 19.38
C ASP A 12 5.63 20.05 19.82
N ALA A 13 4.76 19.71 18.86
CA ALA A 13 3.37 19.35 19.15
C ALA A 13 3.25 18.13 20.09
N VAL A 14 4.12 17.14 19.91
CA VAL A 14 4.14 15.92 20.75
C VAL A 14 4.89 16.14 22.07
N SER A 15 5.76 17.16 22.17
CA SER A 15 6.50 17.46 23.40
C SER A 15 5.58 17.80 24.58
N ALA A 16 4.42 18.41 24.31
CA ALA A 16 3.43 18.81 25.32
C ALA A 16 2.92 17.64 26.17
N VAL A 17 2.95 16.42 25.65
CA VAL A 17 2.49 15.21 26.34
C VAL A 17 3.50 14.71 27.41
N LYS A 18 4.73 15.25 27.43
CA LYS A 18 5.78 14.87 28.39
C LYS A 18 5.71 15.60 29.73
N GLY A 19 4.82 16.59 29.89
CA GLY A 19 4.73 17.40 31.10
C GLY A 19 4.45 16.55 32.35
N GLY A 20 5.41 16.49 33.28
CA GLY A 20 5.27 15.77 34.55
C GLY A 20 5.57 14.26 34.51
N TYR A 21 6.00 13.72 33.35
CA TYR A 21 6.31 12.29 33.20
C TYR A 21 7.78 12.07 32.84
N SER A 22 8.43 11.15 33.57
CA SER A 22 9.76 10.63 33.27
C SER A 22 9.69 9.13 32.98
N GLY A 23 10.51 8.64 32.05
CA GLY A 23 10.59 7.22 31.74
C GLY A 23 11.89 6.88 31.02
N GLN A 24 12.23 5.59 31.00
CA GLN A 24 13.33 5.08 30.19
C GLN A 24 12.81 4.67 28.81
N LEU A 25 13.58 4.96 27.77
CA LEU A 25 13.27 4.47 26.43
C LEU A 25 13.29 2.94 26.43
N ALA A 26 12.28 2.32 25.83
CA ALA A 26 12.28 0.88 25.62
C ALA A 26 13.50 0.47 24.79
N GLY A 27 14.02 -0.73 25.06
CA GLY A 27 15.12 -1.32 24.30
C GLY A 27 14.80 -1.44 22.81
N ALA A 28 15.85 -1.54 21.99
CA ALA A 28 15.71 -1.70 20.55
C ALA A 28 15.02 -3.02 20.18
N PRO A 29 14.18 -3.02 19.12
CA PRO A 29 13.65 -4.27 18.59
C PRO A 29 14.79 -5.17 18.11
N ALA A 30 14.60 -6.49 18.22
CA ALA A 30 15.58 -7.46 17.73
C ALA A 30 15.78 -7.29 16.22
N ARG A 31 17.04 -7.24 15.79
CA ARG A 31 17.38 -7.17 14.37
C ARG A 31 17.09 -8.51 13.70
N THR A 32 16.68 -8.47 12.44
CA THR A 32 16.49 -9.65 11.60
C THR A 32 17.03 -9.39 10.20
N ASN A 33 17.63 -10.41 9.58
CA ASN A 33 18.04 -10.40 8.18
C ASN A 33 16.97 -11.05 7.28
N ARG A 34 15.77 -11.29 7.82
CA ARG A 34 14.68 -11.92 7.07
C ARG A 34 14.04 -10.90 6.14
N HIS A 35 14.08 -11.18 4.85
CA HIS A 35 13.34 -10.45 3.83
C HIS A 35 12.00 -11.15 3.57
N LEU A 36 10.89 -10.43 3.70
CA LEU A 36 9.54 -10.97 3.52
C LEU A 36 8.98 -10.77 2.11
N TYR A 37 9.55 -9.81 1.38
CA TYR A 37 9.20 -9.41 0.02
C TYR A 37 10.43 -8.78 -0.63
N GLY A 38 10.41 -8.69 -1.96
CA GLY A 38 11.40 -7.92 -2.70
C GLY A 38 11.22 -6.42 -2.48
N ASP A 39 12.18 -5.63 -2.95
CA ASP A 39 12.15 -4.16 -2.87
C ASP A 39 11.89 -3.50 -4.23
N GLU A 40 11.67 -4.29 -5.27
CA GLU A 40 11.42 -3.79 -6.62
C GLU A 40 10.17 -2.92 -6.68
N ASN A 41 10.23 -1.84 -7.45
CA ASN A 41 9.06 -1.00 -7.67
C ASN A 41 8.09 -1.70 -8.64
N PRO A 42 6.86 -2.08 -8.21
CA PRO A 42 5.89 -2.77 -9.06
C PRO A 42 5.09 -1.83 -9.96
N ILE A 43 5.24 -0.51 -9.80
CA ILE A 43 4.48 0.49 -10.57
C ILE A 43 4.90 0.51 -12.06
N PRO A 44 6.20 0.51 -12.43
CA PRO A 44 6.59 0.51 -13.84
C PRO A 44 6.47 -0.85 -14.52
N SER A 45 6.48 -1.97 -13.77
CA SER A 45 6.48 -3.32 -14.33
C SER A 45 5.28 -4.14 -13.84
N PRO A 46 4.54 -4.84 -14.73
CA PRO A 46 4.65 -4.82 -16.19
C PRO A 46 4.22 -3.47 -16.80
N SER A 47 4.35 -3.32 -18.12
CA SER A 47 4.00 -2.08 -18.83
C SER A 47 2.54 -1.69 -18.62
N PHE A 48 2.21 -0.40 -18.81
CA PHE A 48 0.83 0.06 -18.77
C PHE A 48 -0.08 -0.71 -19.75
N GLU A 49 0.41 -0.98 -20.95
CA GLU A 49 -0.31 -1.75 -21.96
C GLU A 49 -0.61 -3.18 -21.47
N ALA A 50 0.37 -3.87 -20.89
CA ALA A 50 0.16 -5.21 -20.33
C ALA A 50 -0.86 -5.19 -19.18
N LYS A 51 -0.83 -4.14 -18.34
CA LYS A 51 -1.80 -3.93 -17.25
C LYS A 51 -3.21 -3.70 -17.79
N ALA A 52 -3.35 -2.83 -18.79
CA ALA A 52 -4.62 -2.56 -19.44
C ALA A 52 -5.18 -3.80 -20.15
N LYS A 53 -4.32 -4.55 -20.84
CA LYS A 53 -4.67 -5.80 -21.51
C LYS A 53 -5.20 -6.83 -20.53
N LEU A 54 -4.54 -7.01 -19.37
CA LEU A 54 -5.04 -7.90 -18.32
C LEU A 54 -6.46 -7.52 -17.85
N LEU A 55 -6.74 -6.23 -17.67
CA LEU A 55 -8.08 -5.78 -17.27
C LEU A 55 -9.13 -6.03 -18.37
N GLN A 56 -8.75 -5.87 -19.64
CA GLN A 56 -9.61 -6.20 -20.79
C GLN A 56 -9.86 -7.71 -20.90
N GLU A 57 -8.84 -8.54 -20.69
CA GLU A 57 -8.97 -10.00 -20.67
C GLU A 57 -9.92 -10.46 -19.56
N ILE A 58 -9.85 -9.85 -18.37
CA ILE A 58 -10.77 -10.13 -17.26
C ILE A 58 -12.22 -9.78 -17.64
N ASP A 59 -12.48 -8.58 -18.19
CA ASP A 59 -13.82 -8.17 -18.62
C ASP A 59 -14.38 -9.12 -19.70
N GLY A 60 -13.60 -9.38 -20.74
CA GLY A 60 -14.00 -10.24 -21.85
C GLY A 60 -14.30 -11.66 -21.39
N TRP A 61 -13.44 -12.24 -20.56
CA TRP A 61 -13.65 -13.58 -20.03
C TRP A 61 -14.93 -13.68 -19.18
N LEU A 62 -15.19 -12.70 -18.32
CA LEU A 62 -16.39 -12.69 -17.47
C LEU A 62 -17.67 -12.59 -18.29
N ARG A 63 -17.70 -11.73 -19.31
CA ARG A 63 -18.86 -11.58 -20.21
C ARG A 63 -19.08 -12.80 -21.08
N ALA A 64 -18.01 -13.46 -21.53
CA ALA A 64 -18.10 -14.70 -22.29
C ALA A 64 -18.57 -15.88 -21.42
N LYS A 65 -18.25 -15.86 -20.12
CA LYS A 65 -18.57 -16.95 -19.19
C LYS A 65 -20.05 -17.04 -18.85
N ASP A 66 -20.76 -15.92 -18.72
CA ASP A 66 -22.18 -15.91 -18.39
C ASP A 66 -22.92 -14.75 -19.08
N PRO A 67 -23.94 -15.03 -19.92
CA PRO A 67 -24.67 -14.00 -20.65
C PRO A 67 -25.48 -13.06 -19.74
N ARG A 68 -25.63 -13.37 -18.45
CA ARG A 68 -26.31 -12.50 -17.47
C ARG A 68 -25.42 -11.36 -16.99
N VAL A 69 -24.11 -11.37 -17.26
CA VAL A 69 -23.20 -10.29 -16.85
C VAL A 69 -23.59 -8.98 -17.53
N ARG A 70 -23.95 -7.98 -16.72
CA ARG A 70 -24.32 -6.64 -17.21
C ARG A 70 -23.16 -5.66 -17.08
N GLN A 71 -22.54 -5.63 -15.90
CA GLN A 71 -21.45 -4.73 -15.59
C GLN A 71 -20.28 -5.50 -14.97
N VAL A 72 -19.08 -5.17 -15.43
CA VAL A 72 -17.83 -5.59 -14.82
C VAL A 72 -17.03 -4.34 -14.48
N THR A 73 -16.43 -4.32 -13.29
CA THR A 73 -15.47 -3.30 -12.89
C THR A 73 -14.24 -4.01 -12.36
N ALA A 74 -13.16 -3.95 -13.13
CA ALA A 74 -11.85 -4.47 -12.74
C ALA A 74 -10.89 -3.30 -12.53
N SER A 75 -10.12 -3.34 -11.44
CA SER A 75 -9.09 -2.34 -11.15
C SER A 75 -7.81 -3.00 -10.67
N LEU A 76 -6.67 -2.43 -11.07
CA LEU A 76 -5.34 -2.80 -10.64
C LEU A 76 -4.70 -1.58 -9.96
N ALA A 77 -4.25 -1.76 -8.73
CA ALA A 77 -3.55 -0.75 -7.96
C ALA A 77 -2.19 -1.30 -7.51
N ALA A 78 -1.19 -0.42 -7.45
CA ALA A 78 0.13 -0.74 -6.93
C ALA A 78 0.62 0.39 -6.03
N SER A 79 1.34 0.06 -4.98
CA SER A 79 2.04 1.02 -4.13
C SER A 79 3.47 0.56 -3.90
N TRP A 80 4.38 1.53 -3.81
CA TRP A 80 5.77 1.33 -3.45
C TRP A 80 6.10 2.32 -2.35
N GLN A 81 6.22 1.84 -1.12
CA GLN A 81 6.35 2.71 0.06
C GLN A 81 7.73 2.57 0.68
N HIS A 82 8.39 3.70 0.88
CA HIS A 82 9.63 3.79 1.65
C HIS A 82 9.30 4.24 3.06
N VAL A 83 9.67 3.43 4.05
CA VAL A 83 9.46 3.75 5.46
C VAL A 83 10.81 3.76 6.15
N GLU A 84 11.08 4.83 6.87
CA GLU A 84 12.26 4.99 7.72
C GLU A 84 11.82 5.42 9.11
N ILE A 85 12.35 4.75 10.13
CA ILE A 85 12.07 5.04 11.53
C ILE A 85 13.40 5.35 12.20
N VAL A 86 13.51 6.57 12.71
CA VAL A 86 14.63 7.03 13.52
C VAL A 86 14.22 7.01 14.98
N ARG A 87 14.95 6.27 15.81
CA ARG A 87 14.70 6.16 17.25
C ARG A 87 15.59 7.13 18.03
N GLY A 88 15.15 7.50 19.23
CA GLY A 88 15.89 8.42 20.10
C GLY A 88 17.24 7.90 20.58
N ASP A 89 17.50 6.59 20.44
CA ASP A 89 18.80 5.95 20.68
C ASP A 89 19.72 5.95 19.45
N GLY A 90 19.36 6.71 18.40
CA GLY A 90 20.13 6.85 17.16
C GLY A 90 19.97 5.69 16.18
N GLN A 91 19.19 4.66 16.51
CA GLN A 91 18.95 3.57 15.57
C GLN A 91 18.01 3.98 14.45
N ILE A 92 18.35 3.54 13.24
CA ILE A 92 17.56 3.75 12.04
C ILE A 92 17.17 2.38 11.48
N VAL A 93 15.86 2.18 11.24
CA VAL A 93 15.34 1.01 10.55
C VAL A 93 14.56 1.44 9.31
N ARG A 94 14.71 0.69 8.23
CA ARG A 94 14.16 1.00 6.91
C ARG A 94 13.42 -0.19 6.34
N ASP A 95 12.43 0.09 5.51
CA ASP A 95 11.61 -0.91 4.85
C ASP A 95 11.09 -0.36 3.51
N ILE A 96 11.12 -1.20 2.47
CA ILE A 96 10.60 -0.90 1.14
C ILE A 96 9.46 -1.87 0.87
N ARG A 97 8.23 -1.37 0.80
CA ARG A 97 7.00 -2.17 0.75
C ARG A 97 6.35 -2.09 -0.62
N PRO A 98 6.67 -3.02 -1.55
CA PRO A 98 5.87 -3.18 -2.75
C PRO A 98 4.56 -3.88 -2.41
N LEU A 99 3.46 -3.39 -2.99
CA LEU A 99 2.15 -3.99 -2.87
C LEU A 99 1.40 -3.83 -4.18
N VAL A 100 0.74 -4.90 -4.63
CA VAL A 100 -0.15 -4.90 -5.79
C VAL A 100 -1.49 -5.49 -5.38
N ARG A 101 -2.57 -4.88 -5.86
CA ARG A 101 -3.94 -5.31 -5.57
C ARG A 101 -4.78 -5.29 -6.85
N ILE A 102 -5.47 -6.38 -7.10
CA ILE A 102 -6.52 -6.47 -8.13
C ILE A 102 -7.87 -6.53 -7.41
N ASN A 103 -8.83 -5.75 -7.88
CA ASN A 103 -10.23 -5.87 -7.47
C ASN A 103 -11.09 -6.13 -8.70
N VAL A 104 -12.08 -7.02 -8.54
CA VAL A 104 -13.06 -7.33 -9.58
C VAL A 104 -14.44 -7.32 -8.94
N SER A 105 -15.35 -6.55 -9.52
CA SER A 105 -16.76 -6.50 -9.14
C SER A 105 -17.62 -6.78 -10.37
N VAL A 106 -18.65 -7.60 -10.21
CA VAL A 106 -19.51 -8.06 -11.31
C VAL A 106 -20.97 -7.96 -10.88
N VAL A 107 -21.81 -7.41 -11.76
CA VAL A 107 -23.26 -7.34 -11.60
C VAL A 107 -23.92 -8.22 -12.66
N VAL A 108 -24.82 -9.12 -12.23
CA VAL A 108 -25.46 -10.12 -13.08
C VAL A 108 -26.98 -9.99 -13.02
N GLY A 109 -27.64 -9.80 -14.16
CA GLY A 109 -29.09 -9.58 -14.23
C GLY A 109 -29.83 -10.67 -15.00
N SER A 110 -31.05 -10.99 -14.56
CA SER A 110 -31.99 -11.90 -15.24
C SER A 110 -33.37 -11.24 -15.34
N GLY A 111 -33.90 -11.12 -16.56
CA GLY A 111 -35.10 -10.34 -16.84
C GLY A 111 -34.90 -8.84 -16.51
N ASP A 112 -35.88 -8.25 -15.84
CA ASP A 112 -35.87 -6.84 -15.40
C ASP A 112 -35.10 -6.60 -14.10
N ARG A 113 -34.57 -7.65 -13.45
CA ARG A 113 -33.77 -7.53 -12.22
C ARG A 113 -32.28 -7.58 -12.56
N GLN A 114 -31.57 -6.54 -12.11
CA GLN A 114 -30.10 -6.47 -12.11
C GLN A 114 -29.48 -7.31 -11.00
#